data_AF-A0A1D9NYN7-F1
#
_entry.id   AF-A0A1D9NYN7-F1
#
_cell.length_a   1.000
_cell.length_b   1.000
_cell.length_c   1.000
_cell.angle_alpha   90.00
_cell.angle_beta   90.00
_cell.angle_gamma   90.00
#
_symmetry.space_group_name_H-M   'P 1'
#
loop_
_entity.id
_entity.type
_entity.pdbx_description
1 polymer ?
#
loop_
_entity_poly.entity_id
_entity_poly.type
_entity_poly.pdbx_seq_one_letter_code
_entity_poly.pdbx_strand_id
1 'polypeptide(L)'
;MELKKVTCPNCGSSEIEKVSDEQYKCSYCGATFMIDYDEEDAQIISKEKELTMQRERFEHEEKLRKEAQTSTSEKKVPRFFALFMFVMIVAILALSLFASIYEPNNSSSTESQTEQTSKKKSQYRLLDSSDISAGIDLSEFKKAADTFAQNKKEAYTGSWTQAGEPKLVAEYFLNSEDANMLWFFYEYTWEKEGSDPAKRYVAVHFDNIRVTEDGKIKSNYRPEEYYHSEFLGNYLVSGYFDFNSAYRETITAHPECEITEIALND
;
A
#
# COMPACT_ATOMS: atom_id res chain seq x y z
N MET A 1 27.57 -9.29 16.05
CA MET A 1 27.73 -8.74 17.41
C MET A 1 29.16 -8.90 17.82
N GLU A 2 29.84 -7.80 18.16
CA GLU A 2 31.11 -7.87 18.87
C GLU A 2 30.77 -8.03 20.35
N LEU A 3 31.04 -9.21 20.92
CA LEU A 3 31.07 -9.40 22.37
C LEU A 3 31.97 -8.29 22.95
N LYS A 4 31.45 -7.48 23.89
CA LYS A 4 32.27 -6.53 24.66
C LYS A 4 33.53 -7.29 25.07
N LYS A 5 34.71 -6.79 24.64
CA LYS A 5 35.99 -7.47 24.87
C LYS A 5 36.19 -7.68 26.37
N VAL A 6 35.92 -8.90 26.83
CA VAL A 6 36.16 -9.29 28.22
C VAL A 6 37.66 -9.24 28.45
N THR A 7 38.08 -8.47 29.44
CA THR A 7 39.50 -8.34 29.81
C THR A 7 39.73 -9.03 31.15
N CYS A 8 40.88 -9.69 31.29
CA CYS A 8 41.23 -10.38 32.52
C CYS A 8 41.42 -9.36 33.65
N PRO A 9 40.70 -9.45 34.77
CA PRO A 9 40.85 -8.51 35.89
C PRO A 9 42.23 -8.59 36.56
N ASN A 10 42.94 -9.72 36.41
CA ASN A 10 44.24 -9.93 37.02
C ASN A 10 45.42 -9.39 36.18
N CYS A 11 45.31 -9.40 34.84
CA CYS A 11 46.45 -9.05 33.96
C CYS A 11 46.11 -8.16 32.76
N GLY A 12 44.83 -7.83 32.55
CA GLY A 12 44.38 -7.00 31.43
C GLY A 12 44.38 -7.67 30.06
N SER A 13 44.82 -8.93 29.94
CA SER A 13 44.79 -9.66 28.66
C SER A 13 43.35 -9.88 28.17
N SER A 14 43.15 -9.81 26.84
CA SER A 14 41.89 -10.15 26.16
C SER A 14 41.80 -11.62 25.74
N GLU A 15 42.82 -12.43 26.03
CA GLU A 15 42.84 -13.87 25.72
C GLU A 15 42.11 -14.64 26.84
N ILE A 16 40.78 -14.76 26.67
CA ILE A 16 39.88 -15.39 27.62
C ILE A 16 39.20 -16.60 26.97
N GLU A 17 39.26 -17.74 27.65
CA GLU A 17 38.57 -18.98 27.29
C GLU A 17 37.37 -19.22 28.20
N LYS A 18 36.23 -19.62 27.61
CA LYS A 18 35.03 -20.01 28.35
C LYS A 18 35.18 -21.47 28.80
N VAL A 19 35.16 -21.72 30.11
CA VAL A 19 35.29 -23.06 30.70
C VAL A 19 33.92 -23.67 31.00
N SER A 20 32.98 -22.85 31.48
CA SER A 20 31.56 -23.21 31.68
C SER A 20 30.66 -21.99 31.42
N ASP A 21 29.35 -22.11 31.60
CA ASP A 21 28.41 -21.02 31.30
C ASP A 21 28.70 -19.71 32.05
N GLU A 22 29.25 -19.80 33.26
CA GLU A 22 29.54 -18.65 34.13
C GLU A 22 31.03 -18.49 34.47
N GLN A 23 31.89 -19.43 34.05
CA GLN A 23 33.30 -19.47 34.42
C GLN A 23 34.23 -19.27 33.22
N TYR A 24 35.11 -18.29 33.35
CA TYR A 24 36.09 -17.91 32.33
C TYR A 24 37.50 -18.07 32.88
N LYS A 25 38.43 -18.46 32.01
CA LYS A 25 39.85 -18.62 32.32
C LYS A 25 40.70 -17.77 31.38
N CYS A 26 41.63 -17.00 31.93
CA CYS A 26 42.59 -16.26 31.12
C CYS A 26 43.70 -17.19 30.65
N SER A 27 43.94 -17.27 29.34
CA SER A 27 44.99 -18.12 28.76
C SER A 27 46.39 -17.60 29.06
N TYR A 28 46.54 -16.31 29.34
CA TYR A 28 47.83 -15.67 29.61
C TYR A 28 48.32 -15.87 31.05
N CYS A 29 47.50 -15.51 32.06
CA CYS A 29 47.91 -15.60 33.48
C CYS A 29 47.34 -16.82 34.21
N GLY A 30 46.47 -17.59 33.56
CA GLY A 30 45.83 -18.77 34.14
C GLY A 30 44.73 -18.49 35.17
N ALA A 31 44.43 -17.21 35.45
CA ALA A 31 43.41 -16.85 36.42
C ALA A 31 42.01 -17.25 35.94
N THR A 32 41.23 -17.84 36.84
CA THR A 32 39.84 -18.21 36.62
C THR A 32 38.95 -17.23 37.39
N PHE A 33 37.95 -16.66 36.73
CA PHE A 33 37.01 -15.71 37.32
C PHE A 33 35.60 -15.97 36.80
N MET A 34 34.60 -15.57 37.59
CA MET A 34 33.19 -15.62 37.21
C MET A 34 32.76 -14.22 36.83
N ILE A 35 31.93 -14.11 35.79
CA ILE A 35 31.28 -12.86 35.43
C ILE A 35 29.90 -12.94 36.08
N ASP A 36 29.70 -12.18 37.16
CA ASP A 36 28.37 -11.95 37.71
C ASP A 36 27.64 -11.05 36.71
N TYR A 37 26.79 -11.66 35.88
CA TYR A 37 25.84 -10.90 35.09
C TYR A 37 24.77 -10.43 36.05
N ASP A 38 24.61 -9.12 36.20
CA ASP A 38 23.49 -8.58 36.96
C ASP A 38 22.16 -8.95 36.27
N GLU A 39 21.05 -8.83 37.02
CA GLU A 39 19.71 -9.15 36.50
C GLU A 39 19.35 -8.34 35.25
N GLU A 40 20.00 -7.20 35.03
CA GLU A 40 19.82 -6.36 33.84
C GLU A 40 20.50 -6.98 32.61
N ASP A 41 21.74 -7.46 32.73
CA ASP A 41 22.45 -8.15 31.64
C ASP A 41 21.79 -9.47 31.24
N ALA A 42 21.25 -10.23 32.21
CA ALA A 42 20.50 -11.45 31.95
C ALA A 42 19.19 -11.19 31.16
N GLN A 43 18.55 -10.04 31.38
CA GLN A 43 17.38 -9.61 30.62
C GLN A 43 17.72 -9.24 29.18
N ILE A 44 18.89 -8.68 28.92
CA ILE A 44 19.33 -8.35 27.56
C ILE A 44 19.56 -9.63 26.75
N ILE A 45 20.27 -10.61 27.32
CA ILE A 45 20.55 -11.89 26.66
C ILE A 45 19.24 -12.66 26.38
N SER A 46 18.28 -12.63 27.31
CA SER A 46 16.99 -13.29 27.11
C SER A 46 16.16 -12.64 26.00
N LYS A 47 16.12 -11.30 25.93
CA LYS A 47 15.47 -10.55 24.84
C LYS A 47 16.11 -10.80 23.48
N GLU A 48 17.44 -10.88 23.40
CA GLU A 48 18.13 -11.20 22.15
C GLU A 48 17.81 -12.61 21.65
N LYS A 49 17.74 -13.58 22.58
CA LYS A 49 17.35 -14.95 22.26
C LYS A 49 15.90 -15.02 21.77
N GLU A 50 15.00 -14.25 22.36
CA GLU A 50 13.61 -14.13 21.92
C GLU A 50 13.50 -13.51 20.52
N LEU A 51 14.21 -12.41 20.26
CA LEU A 51 14.27 -11.77 18.94
C LEU A 51 14.82 -12.72 17.87
N THR A 52 15.82 -13.52 18.21
CA THR A 52 16.39 -14.51 17.28
C THR A 52 15.36 -15.59 16.94
N MET A 53 14.65 -16.12 17.94
CA MET A 53 13.58 -17.10 17.72
C MET A 53 12.41 -16.52 16.91
N GLN A 54 12.06 -15.25 17.12
CA GLN A 54 11.04 -14.58 16.31
C GLN A 54 11.49 -14.47 14.85
N ARG A 55 12.74 -14.08 14.60
CA ARG A 55 13.30 -13.98 13.25
C ARG A 55 13.27 -15.33 12.52
N GLU A 56 13.69 -16.40 13.19
CA GLU A 56 13.64 -17.76 12.62
C GLU A 56 12.20 -18.19 12.31
N ARG A 57 11.22 -17.82 13.15
CA ARG A 57 9.80 -18.10 12.89
C ARG A 57 9.31 -17.36 11.64
N PHE A 58 9.64 -16.09 11.50
CA PHE A 58 9.26 -15.30 10.31
C PHE A 58 9.86 -15.87 9.03
N GLU A 59 11.15 -16.24 9.04
CA GLU A 59 11.81 -16.85 7.88
C GLU A 59 11.19 -18.21 7.50
N HIS A 60 10.83 -19.01 8.51
CA HIS A 60 10.14 -20.28 8.29
C HIS A 60 8.73 -20.10 7.71
N GLU A 61 7.95 -19.14 8.22
CA GLU A 61 6.62 -18.82 7.67
C GLU A 61 6.69 -18.27 6.24
N GLU A 62 7.67 -17.41 5.94
CA GLU A 62 7.88 -16.90 4.58
C GLU A 62 8.21 -18.03 3.60
N LYS A 63 9.02 -19.00 4.02
CA LYS A 63 9.34 -20.17 3.21
C LYS A 63 8.09 -21.01 2.91
N LEU A 64 7.27 -21.29 3.93
CA LEU A 64 6.00 -22.01 3.75
C LEU A 64 5.06 -21.26 2.81
N ARG A 65 5.02 -19.91 2.88
CA ARG A 65 4.20 -19.09 1.99
C ARG A 65 4.65 -19.19 0.53
N LYS A 66 5.97 -19.15 0.29
CA LYS A 66 6.54 -19.33 -1.06
C LYS A 66 6.21 -20.72 -1.63
N GLU A 67 6.33 -21.76 -0.83
CA GLU A 67 5.98 -23.13 -1.22
C GLU A 67 4.47 -23.27 -1.58
N ALA A 68 3.58 -22.62 -0.81
CA ALA A 68 2.15 -22.57 -1.09
C ALA A 68 1.79 -21.81 -2.38
N GLN A 69 2.51 -20.72 -2.70
CA GLN A 69 2.32 -19.98 -3.94
C GLN A 69 2.82 -20.77 -5.16
N THR A 70 3.96 -21.46 -5.04
CA THR A 70 4.48 -22.28 -6.15
C THR A 70 3.56 -23.48 -6.46
N SER A 71 2.98 -24.10 -5.43
CA SER A 71 2.07 -25.27 -5.60
C SER A 71 0.69 -24.91 -6.16
N THR A 72 0.27 -23.65 -6.09
CA THR A 72 -1.00 -23.20 -6.68
C THR A 72 -0.88 -22.80 -8.16
N SER A 73 0.34 -22.62 -8.69
CA SER A 73 0.59 -22.23 -10.09
C SER A 73 0.54 -23.39 -11.11
N GLU A 74 0.55 -24.65 -10.67
CA GLU A 74 0.41 -25.83 -11.55
C GLU A 74 -1.04 -26.33 -11.70
N LYS A 75 -2.02 -25.43 -11.72
CA LYS A 75 -3.39 -25.81 -12.09
C LYS A 75 -3.49 -25.98 -13.61
N LYS A 76 -3.32 -27.23 -14.04
CA LYS A 76 -3.67 -27.78 -15.35
C LYS A 76 -4.88 -27.03 -15.94
N VAL A 77 -4.67 -26.29 -17.02
CA VAL A 77 -5.76 -25.69 -17.79
C VAL A 77 -6.70 -26.83 -18.19
N PRO A 78 -7.99 -26.79 -17.79
CA PRO A 78 -8.92 -27.84 -18.13
C PRO A 78 -9.03 -27.90 -19.65
N ARG A 79 -8.89 -29.10 -20.24
CA ARG A 79 -8.96 -29.33 -21.70
C ARG A 79 -10.20 -28.69 -22.37
N PHE A 80 -11.24 -28.42 -21.58
CA PHE A 80 -12.43 -27.69 -21.99
C PHE A 80 -12.15 -26.24 -22.44
N PHE A 81 -11.19 -25.54 -21.82
CA PHE A 81 -10.89 -24.14 -22.15
C PHE A 81 -10.19 -24.02 -23.51
N ALA A 82 -9.34 -24.99 -23.86
CA ALA A 82 -8.71 -25.06 -25.18
C ALA A 82 -9.74 -25.33 -26.29
N LEU A 83 -10.71 -26.22 -26.04
CA LEU A 83 -11.81 -26.49 -26.97
C LEU A 83 -12.68 -25.25 -27.19
N PHE A 84 -13.03 -24.55 -26.10
CA PHE A 84 -13.82 -23.32 -26.16
C PHE A 84 -13.13 -22.21 -26.96
N MET A 85 -11.82 -22.00 -26.75
CA MET A 85 -11.03 -21.04 -27.52
C MET A 85 -10.98 -21.38 -29.02
N PHE A 86 -10.85 -22.66 -29.36
CA PHE A 86 -10.86 -23.08 -30.77
C PHE A 86 -12.20 -22.79 -31.45
N VAL A 87 -13.33 -23.07 -30.78
CA VAL A 87 -14.67 -22.78 -31.30
C VAL A 87 -14.87 -21.28 -31.53
N MET A 88 -14.41 -20.44 -30.60
CA MET A 88 -14.49 -18.98 -30.74
C MET A 88 -13.70 -18.46 -31.95
N ILE A 89 -12.49 -18.98 -32.19
CA ILE A 89 -11.66 -18.57 -33.34
C ILE A 89 -12.35 -18.94 -34.66
N VAL A 90 -12.93 -20.14 -34.76
CA VAL A 90 -13.66 -20.57 -35.96
C VAL A 90 -14.91 -19.71 -36.19
N ALA A 91 -15.64 -19.36 -35.14
CA ALA A 91 -16.81 -18.49 -35.25
C ALA A 91 -16.46 -17.08 -35.75
N ILE A 92 -15.37 -16.49 -35.25
CA ILE A 92 -14.87 -15.18 -35.71
C ILE A 92 -14.45 -15.23 -37.18
N LEU A 93 -13.73 -16.28 -37.60
CA LEU A 93 -13.33 -16.46 -38.99
C LEU A 93 -14.54 -16.63 -39.91
N ALA A 94 -15.55 -17.41 -39.49
CA ALA A 94 -16.79 -17.55 -40.26
C ALA A 94 -17.50 -16.20 -40.41
N LEU A 95 -17.64 -15.42 -39.34
CA LEU A 95 -18.24 -14.07 -39.38
C LEU A 95 -17.46 -13.12 -40.31
N SER A 96 -16.13 -13.21 -40.31
CA SER A 96 -15.31 -12.38 -41.22
C SER A 96 -15.52 -12.72 -42.70
N LEU A 97 -15.79 -13.99 -43.04
CA LEU A 97 -16.11 -14.40 -44.40
C LEU A 97 -17.51 -13.96 -44.84
N PHE A 98 -18.49 -13.96 -43.92
CA PHE A 98 -19.84 -13.47 -44.21
C PHE A 98 -19.91 -11.94 -44.34
N ALA A 99 -19.08 -11.21 -43.60
CA ALA A 99 -18.99 -9.76 -43.71
C ALA A 99 -18.50 -9.29 -45.10
N SER A 100 -17.72 -10.09 -45.81
CA SER A 100 -17.27 -9.78 -47.18
C SER A 100 -18.34 -10.01 -48.25
N ILE A 101 -19.44 -10.72 -47.93
CA ILE A 101 -20.54 -10.99 -48.88
C ILE A 101 -21.68 -9.97 -48.71
N TYR A 102 -21.78 -9.34 -47.54
CA TYR A 102 -22.68 -8.23 -47.29
C TYR A 102 -21.97 -6.88 -47.54
N GLU A 103 -21.70 -6.56 -48.81
CA GLU A 103 -21.59 -5.15 -49.20
C GLU A 103 -23.02 -4.58 -49.33
N PRO A 104 -23.48 -3.71 -48.40
CA PRO A 104 -24.75 -3.04 -48.58
C PRO A 104 -24.62 -2.06 -49.76
N ASN A 105 -25.27 -2.40 -50.86
CA ASN A 105 -25.56 -1.49 -51.95
C ASN A 105 -26.50 -0.39 -51.44
N ASN A 106 -25.95 0.67 -50.85
CA ASN A 106 -26.70 1.89 -50.54
C ASN A 106 -26.19 3.04 -51.41
N SER A 107 -26.82 3.15 -52.56
CA SER A 107 -26.88 4.36 -53.37
C SER A 107 -27.65 5.46 -52.62
N SER A 108 -27.04 6.66 -52.59
CA SER A 108 -27.69 7.98 -52.72
C SER A 108 -29.02 8.23 -52.01
N SER A 109 -29.06 9.19 -51.09
CA SER A 109 -29.84 10.45 -51.23
C SER A 109 -29.81 11.32 -49.97
N THR A 110 -29.44 12.58 -50.19
CA THR A 110 -30.02 13.81 -49.57
C THR A 110 -29.62 14.20 -48.15
N GLU A 111 -28.87 15.31 -48.13
CA GLU A 111 -28.89 16.43 -47.18
C GLU A 111 -29.95 16.39 -46.07
N SER A 112 -29.48 16.44 -44.84
CA SER A 112 -30.07 17.29 -43.80
C SER A 112 -28.98 17.73 -42.84
N GLN A 113 -29.03 19.02 -42.54
CA GLN A 113 -28.15 19.73 -41.64
C GLN A 113 -27.93 18.96 -40.34
N THR A 114 -26.69 18.80 -39.95
CA THR A 114 -26.35 18.74 -38.54
C THR A 114 -25.06 19.50 -38.38
N GLU A 115 -25.13 20.54 -37.57
CA GLU A 115 -24.05 21.41 -37.15
C GLU A 115 -22.74 20.63 -37.05
N GLN A 116 -21.77 21.02 -37.87
CA GLN A 116 -20.37 20.95 -37.49
C GLN A 116 -20.22 21.85 -36.25
N THR A 117 -20.62 21.33 -35.10
CA THR A 117 -19.93 21.68 -33.86
C THR A 117 -18.50 21.25 -34.10
N SER A 118 -17.69 22.24 -34.48
CA SER A 118 -16.23 22.22 -34.35
C SER A 118 -15.96 21.51 -33.04
N LYS A 119 -15.56 20.24 -33.13
CA LYS A 119 -15.08 19.46 -32.00
C LYS A 119 -13.72 20.06 -31.72
N LYS A 120 -13.75 21.24 -31.09
CA LYS A 120 -12.61 21.92 -30.50
C LYS A 120 -11.98 20.83 -29.66
N LYS A 121 -10.85 20.32 -30.15
CA LYS A 121 -10.07 19.29 -29.51
C LYS A 121 -9.72 19.92 -28.17
N SER A 122 -10.48 19.58 -27.14
CA SER A 122 -10.38 20.19 -25.82
C SER A 122 -8.94 20.04 -25.42
N GLN A 123 -8.22 21.14 -25.35
CA GLN A 123 -6.83 21.11 -24.92
C GLN A 123 -6.88 20.82 -23.42
N TYR A 124 -6.44 19.62 -23.04
CA TYR A 124 -6.34 19.25 -21.64
C TYR A 124 -5.27 20.13 -21.02
N ARG A 125 -5.63 20.84 -19.94
CA ARG A 125 -4.72 21.70 -19.20
C ARG A 125 -4.17 20.91 -18.00
N LEU A 126 -2.85 20.94 -17.83
CA LEU A 126 -2.20 20.52 -16.60
C LEU A 126 -2.54 21.50 -15.48
N LEU A 127 -2.94 20.99 -14.33
CA LEU A 127 -3.33 21.77 -13.16
C LEU A 127 -2.11 22.38 -12.46
N ASP A 128 -2.02 23.71 -12.38
CA ASP A 128 -0.99 24.35 -11.56
C ASP A 128 -1.48 24.35 -10.09
N SER A 129 -0.56 24.23 -9.12
CA SER A 129 -0.87 24.34 -7.69
C SER A 129 -1.61 25.63 -7.34
N SER A 130 -1.34 26.71 -8.08
CA SER A 130 -2.06 27.98 -7.99
C SER A 130 -3.52 27.91 -8.45
N ASP A 131 -3.88 27.01 -9.37
CA ASP A 131 -5.27 26.85 -9.84
C ASP A 131 -6.18 26.26 -8.74
N ILE A 132 -5.64 25.45 -7.83
CA ILE A 132 -6.39 24.93 -6.67
C ILE A 132 -6.82 26.10 -5.78
N SER A 133 -5.91 27.03 -5.52
CA SER A 133 -6.20 28.26 -4.76
C SER A 133 -7.17 29.19 -5.51
N ALA A 134 -7.25 29.07 -6.84
CA ALA A 134 -8.12 29.88 -7.69
C ALA A 134 -9.59 29.42 -7.73
N GLY A 135 -10.01 28.51 -6.84
CA GLY A 135 -11.42 28.19 -6.61
C GLY A 135 -11.91 26.93 -7.31
N ILE A 136 -11.06 25.92 -7.45
CA ILE A 136 -11.50 24.58 -7.83
C ILE A 136 -12.35 24.00 -6.71
N ASP A 137 -13.59 23.68 -7.02
CA ASP A 137 -14.50 23.06 -6.06
C ASP A 137 -14.21 21.57 -5.93
N LEU A 138 -13.54 21.20 -4.83
CA LEU A 138 -13.25 19.81 -4.46
C LEU A 138 -14.35 19.18 -3.58
N SER A 139 -15.45 19.88 -3.32
CA SER A 139 -16.49 19.42 -2.39
C SER A 139 -17.11 18.09 -2.81
N GLU A 140 -17.29 17.85 -4.11
CA GLU A 140 -17.81 16.57 -4.62
C GLU A 140 -16.82 15.43 -4.41
N PHE A 141 -15.52 15.67 -4.61
CA PHE A 141 -14.47 14.68 -4.38
C PHE A 141 -14.37 14.33 -2.90
N LYS A 142 -14.32 15.36 -2.06
CA LYS A 142 -14.31 15.18 -0.61
C LYS A 142 -15.54 14.41 -0.14
N LYS A 143 -16.74 14.76 -0.62
CA LYS A 143 -17.97 14.04 -0.29
C LYS A 143 -17.93 12.57 -0.71
N ALA A 144 -17.40 12.28 -1.90
CA ALA A 144 -17.24 10.91 -2.38
C ALA A 144 -16.21 10.13 -1.56
N ALA A 145 -15.07 10.74 -1.20
CA ALA A 145 -14.06 10.16 -0.33
C ALA A 145 -14.61 9.91 1.09
N ASP A 146 -15.32 10.87 1.68
CA ASP A 146 -15.94 10.76 3.00
C ASP A 146 -16.95 9.59 3.01
N THR A 147 -17.80 9.52 1.98
CA THR A 147 -18.78 8.43 1.82
C THR A 147 -18.08 7.07 1.69
N PHE A 148 -16.99 7.01 0.93
CA PHE A 148 -16.21 5.79 0.75
C PHE A 148 -15.55 5.35 2.06
N ALA A 149 -14.91 6.26 2.77
CA ALA A 149 -14.25 6.01 4.05
C ALA A 149 -15.23 5.50 5.12
N GLN A 150 -16.43 6.08 5.19
CA GLN A 150 -17.46 5.72 6.16
C GLN A 150 -18.14 4.37 5.87
N ASN A 151 -18.38 4.03 4.60
CA ASN A 151 -19.11 2.82 4.23
C ASN A 151 -18.23 1.57 4.13
N LYS A 152 -16.95 1.70 4.44
CA LYS A 152 -16.01 0.60 4.34
C LYS A 152 -16.33 -0.48 5.36
N LYS A 153 -16.69 -1.67 4.85
CA LYS A 153 -16.82 -2.88 5.68
C LYS A 153 -15.48 -3.59 5.67
N GLU A 154 -14.79 -3.57 6.81
CA GLU A 154 -13.54 -4.31 6.93
C GLU A 154 -13.80 -5.82 6.97
N ALA A 155 -12.99 -6.56 6.21
CA ALA A 155 -13.21 -7.99 6.01
C ALA A 155 -12.70 -8.85 7.18
N TYR A 156 -11.74 -8.37 7.99
CA TYR A 156 -11.08 -9.22 8.99
C TYR A 156 -10.42 -8.50 10.18
N THR A 157 -11.21 -7.88 11.07
CA THR A 157 -10.66 -7.15 12.22
C THR A 157 -10.67 -7.95 13.54
N GLY A 158 -11.28 -9.14 13.52
CA GLY A 158 -11.39 -10.00 14.70
C GLY A 158 -12.16 -9.35 15.84
N SER A 159 -11.47 -9.06 16.94
CA SER A 159 -12.05 -8.40 18.13
C SER A 159 -11.91 -6.87 18.12
N TRP A 160 -11.25 -6.31 17.10
CA TRP A 160 -11.17 -4.87 16.91
C TRP A 160 -12.38 -4.37 16.14
N THR A 161 -12.94 -3.26 16.60
CA THR A 161 -14.03 -2.54 15.94
C THR A 161 -13.62 -1.09 15.72
N GLN A 162 -13.99 -0.53 14.57
CA GLN A 162 -13.78 0.89 14.33
C GLN A 162 -14.65 1.69 15.31
N ALA A 163 -14.03 2.65 15.99
CA ALA A 163 -14.66 3.55 16.92
C ALA A 163 -14.78 4.95 16.30
N GLY A 164 -16.01 5.45 16.23
CA GLY A 164 -16.31 6.76 15.65
C GLY A 164 -16.20 6.81 14.12
N GLU A 165 -16.42 8.01 13.59
CA GLU A 165 -16.28 8.30 12.16
C GLU A 165 -14.81 8.56 11.80
N PRO A 166 -14.36 8.15 10.60
CA PRO A 166 -13.02 8.49 10.12
C PRO A 166 -12.82 10.00 10.08
N LYS A 167 -11.70 10.49 10.61
CA LYS A 167 -11.36 11.91 10.61
C LYS A 167 -10.45 12.21 9.42
N LEU A 168 -10.83 13.11 8.54
CA LEU A 168 -9.93 13.60 7.50
C LEU A 168 -8.79 14.41 8.14
N VAL A 169 -7.54 14.08 7.79
CA VAL A 169 -6.34 14.70 8.38
C VAL A 169 -5.42 15.37 7.37
N ALA A 170 -5.51 15.01 6.08
CA ALA A 170 -4.76 15.68 5.03
C ALA A 170 -5.37 15.46 3.64
N GLU A 171 -5.12 16.42 2.74
CA GLU A 171 -5.50 16.38 1.34
C GLU A 171 -4.29 16.79 0.48
N TYR A 172 -3.98 16.01 -0.55
CA TYR A 172 -2.88 16.30 -1.47
C TYR A 172 -3.30 16.16 -2.92
N PHE A 173 -2.90 17.11 -3.74
CA PHE A 173 -3.00 17.03 -5.18
C PHE A 173 -1.62 16.78 -5.80
N LEU A 174 -1.53 15.74 -6.62
CA LEU A 174 -0.32 15.35 -7.33
C LEU A 174 -0.54 15.62 -8.82
N ASN A 175 0.34 16.42 -9.40
CA ASN A 175 0.29 16.82 -10.79
C ASN A 175 1.47 16.28 -11.58
N SER A 176 1.21 15.70 -12.76
CA SER A 176 2.26 15.37 -13.73
C SER A 176 1.75 15.57 -15.15
N GLU A 177 2.66 15.53 -16.13
CA GLU A 177 2.30 15.65 -17.56
C GLU A 177 1.30 14.58 -18.01
N ASP A 178 1.38 13.38 -17.43
CA ASP A 178 0.63 12.20 -17.88
C ASP A 178 -0.65 11.95 -17.07
N ALA A 179 -0.64 12.30 -15.77
CA ALA A 179 -1.76 12.03 -14.88
C ALA A 179 -1.77 12.98 -13.68
N ASN A 180 -2.99 13.30 -13.23
CA ASN A 180 -3.18 13.98 -11.95
C ASN A 180 -3.95 13.06 -10.99
N MET A 181 -3.59 13.16 -9.72
CA MET A 181 -4.18 12.39 -8.64
C MET A 181 -4.59 13.31 -7.48
N LEU A 182 -5.64 12.93 -6.78
CA LEU A 182 -6.08 13.61 -5.56
C LEU A 182 -6.15 12.57 -4.45
N TRP A 183 -5.47 12.85 -3.35
CA TRP A 183 -5.31 11.96 -2.21
C TRP A 183 -5.96 12.56 -0.98
N PHE A 184 -6.73 11.75 -0.26
CA PHE A 184 -7.39 12.07 0.99
C PHE A 184 -6.93 11.09 2.06
N PHE A 185 -6.42 11.59 3.17
CA PHE A 185 -5.94 10.76 4.28
C PHE A 185 -6.90 10.85 5.46
N TYR A 186 -7.34 9.69 5.91
CA TYR A 186 -8.26 9.55 7.03
C TYR A 186 -7.61 8.84 8.21
N GLU A 187 -7.80 9.39 9.41
CA GLU A 187 -7.48 8.75 10.68
C GLU A 187 -8.70 7.93 11.14
N TYR A 188 -8.51 6.63 11.24
CA TYR A 188 -9.44 5.67 11.82
C TYR A 188 -9.01 5.38 13.26
N THR A 189 -9.96 5.37 14.18
CA THR A 189 -9.72 4.86 15.54
C THR A 189 -10.29 3.45 15.66
N TRP A 190 -9.50 2.54 16.19
CA TRP A 190 -9.85 1.14 16.42
C TRP A 190 -9.86 0.88 17.91
N GLU A 191 -10.90 0.20 18.39
CA GLU A 191 -11.04 -0.17 19.79
C GLU A 191 -11.25 -1.66 19.93
N LYS A 192 -10.77 -2.19 21.05
CA LYS A 192 -10.97 -3.56 21.48
C LYS A 192 -11.18 -3.55 22.98
N GLU A 193 -12.15 -4.33 23.45
CA GLU A 193 -12.44 -4.43 24.89
C GLU A 193 -11.17 -4.74 25.70
N GLY A 194 -10.89 -3.90 26.69
CA GLY A 194 -9.71 -4.03 27.56
C GLY A 194 -8.37 -3.68 26.91
N SER A 195 -8.36 -3.03 25.74
CA SER A 195 -7.15 -2.52 25.07
C SER A 195 -7.25 -1.01 24.84
N ASP A 196 -6.11 -0.34 24.78
CA ASP A 196 -6.08 1.07 24.39
C ASP A 196 -6.52 1.25 22.93
N PRO A 197 -7.24 2.34 22.59
CA PRO A 197 -7.59 2.65 21.22
C PRO A 197 -6.34 2.79 20.35
N ALA A 198 -6.39 2.26 19.13
CA ALA A 198 -5.31 2.31 18.17
C ALA A 198 -5.72 3.14 16.95
N LYS A 199 -4.85 4.06 16.52
CA LYS A 199 -5.07 4.88 15.33
C LYS A 199 -4.51 4.20 14.08
N ARG A 200 -5.18 4.35 12.96
CA ARG A 200 -4.72 3.93 11.63
C ARG A 200 -4.98 5.00 10.60
N TYR A 201 -4.10 5.10 9.62
CA TYR A 201 -4.21 6.08 8.55
C TYR A 201 -4.53 5.37 7.24
N VAL A 202 -5.63 5.74 6.60
CA VAL A 202 -6.07 5.17 5.33
C VAL A 202 -5.99 6.24 4.25
N ALA A 203 -5.44 5.88 3.11
CA ALA A 203 -5.30 6.76 1.95
C ALA A 203 -6.35 6.39 0.89
N VAL A 204 -7.22 7.34 0.57
CA VAL A 204 -8.23 7.25 -0.49
C VAL A 204 -7.79 8.18 -1.60
N HIS A 205 -7.85 7.73 -2.86
CA HIS A 205 -7.39 8.50 -3.99
C HIS A 205 -8.35 8.48 -5.17
N PHE A 206 -8.20 9.46 -6.03
CA PHE A 206 -8.84 9.54 -7.33
C PHE A 206 -7.76 9.68 -8.40
N ASP A 207 -7.84 8.80 -9.40
CA ASP A 207 -6.95 8.85 -10.56
C ASP A 207 -7.58 9.60 -11.74
N ASN A 208 -6.74 9.87 -12.73
CA ASN A 208 -7.14 10.40 -14.04
C ASN A 208 -7.94 11.72 -13.92
N ILE A 209 -7.56 12.56 -12.95
CA ILE A 209 -8.17 13.86 -12.75
C ILE A 209 -7.74 14.78 -13.89
N ARG A 210 -8.71 15.38 -14.57
CA ARG A 210 -8.46 16.30 -15.68
C ARG A 210 -9.18 17.60 -15.43
N VAL A 211 -8.53 18.72 -15.70
CA VAL A 211 -9.20 20.02 -15.73
C VAL A 211 -9.51 20.42 -17.16
N THR A 212 -10.77 20.80 -17.36
CA THR A 212 -11.25 21.33 -18.63
C THR A 212 -10.91 22.82 -18.75
N GLU A 213 -10.96 23.34 -19.98
CA GLU A 213 -10.65 24.76 -20.28
C GLU A 213 -11.51 25.75 -19.46
N ASP A 214 -12.68 25.34 -18.97
CA ASP A 214 -13.58 26.12 -18.11
C ASP A 214 -13.29 25.99 -16.60
N GLY A 215 -12.17 25.36 -16.23
CA GLY A 215 -11.74 25.21 -14.83
C GLY A 215 -12.44 24.10 -14.06
N LYS A 216 -13.33 23.32 -14.68
CA LYS A 216 -13.98 22.18 -14.03
C LYS A 216 -13.08 20.96 -14.01
N ILE A 217 -13.22 20.14 -12.98
CA ILE A 217 -12.59 18.82 -12.93
C ILE A 217 -13.49 17.78 -13.59
N LYS A 218 -12.89 16.89 -14.37
CA LYS A 218 -13.45 15.62 -14.82
C LYS A 218 -12.64 14.48 -14.20
N SER A 219 -13.34 13.58 -13.53
CA SER A 219 -12.83 12.30 -13.04
C SER A 219 -13.86 11.22 -13.37
N ASN A 220 -13.49 9.95 -13.19
CA ASN A 220 -14.45 8.86 -13.11
C ASN A 220 -15.27 8.91 -11.80
N TYR A 221 -14.93 9.82 -10.87
CA TYR A 221 -15.55 9.97 -9.54
C TYR A 221 -15.62 8.65 -8.77
N ARG A 222 -14.67 7.76 -9.03
CA ARG A 222 -14.58 6.46 -8.38
C ARG A 222 -13.37 6.49 -7.45
N PRO A 223 -13.58 6.81 -6.16
CA PRO A 223 -12.48 6.74 -5.21
C PRO A 223 -11.99 5.30 -5.11
N GLU A 224 -10.69 5.15 -5.00
CA GLU A 224 -10.01 3.89 -4.76
C GLU A 224 -9.20 3.99 -3.47
N GLU A 225 -9.12 2.89 -2.73
CA GLU A 225 -8.24 2.82 -1.58
C GLU A 225 -6.87 2.32 -2.03
N TYR A 226 -5.82 2.97 -1.56
CA TYR A 226 -4.51 2.34 -1.62
C TYR A 226 -4.45 1.24 -0.57
N TYR A 227 -4.57 -0.01 -1.04
CA TYR A 227 -4.73 -1.16 -0.15
C TYR A 227 -3.42 -1.45 0.61
N HIS A 228 -3.34 -0.91 1.82
CA HIS A 228 -2.31 -1.25 2.79
C HIS A 228 -2.94 -1.94 3.99
N SER A 229 -2.25 -2.91 4.55
CA SER A 229 -2.75 -3.66 5.70
C SER A 229 -1.61 -4.00 6.65
N GLU A 230 -1.86 -3.81 7.94
CA GLU A 230 -0.87 -4.00 8.99
C GLU A 230 -1.46 -4.77 10.17
N PHE A 231 -0.56 -5.39 10.94
CA PHE A 231 -0.96 -6.15 12.11
C PHE A 231 -1.28 -5.24 13.30
N LEU A 232 -2.49 -5.35 13.85
CA LEU A 232 -2.85 -4.78 15.15
C LEU A 232 -3.01 -5.93 16.16
N GLY A 233 -1.91 -6.27 16.82
CA GLY A 233 -1.78 -7.52 17.56
C GLY A 233 -1.74 -8.71 16.60
N ASN A 234 -2.69 -9.64 16.71
CA ASN A 234 -2.79 -10.82 15.84
C ASN A 234 -3.83 -10.66 14.70
N TYR A 235 -4.32 -9.45 14.47
CA TYR A 235 -5.35 -9.17 13.46
C TYR A 235 -4.81 -8.24 12.39
N LEU A 236 -5.30 -8.40 11.16
CA LEU A 236 -4.94 -7.55 10.04
C LEU A 236 -5.97 -6.42 9.93
N VAL A 237 -5.52 -5.18 10.08
CA VAL A 237 -6.38 -4.00 9.92
C VAL A 237 -5.91 -3.19 8.73
N SER A 238 -6.82 -2.47 8.08
CA SER A 238 -6.45 -1.62 6.95
C SER A 238 -5.78 -0.33 7.40
N GLY A 239 -4.83 0.13 6.61
CA GLY A 239 -4.13 1.40 6.83
C GLY A 239 -2.79 1.27 7.57
N TYR A 240 -2.12 2.41 7.71
CA TYR A 240 -0.79 2.57 8.26
C TYR A 240 -0.82 2.90 9.76
N PHE A 241 0.19 2.48 10.52
CA PHE A 241 0.37 2.81 11.95
C PHE A 241 0.53 4.31 12.20
N ASP A 242 1.19 5.01 11.28
CA ASP A 242 1.51 6.41 11.40
C ASP A 242 1.33 7.14 10.06
N PHE A 243 1.00 8.42 10.16
CA PHE A 243 0.73 9.27 8.99
C PHE A 243 1.96 9.45 8.10
N ASN A 244 3.19 9.49 8.66
CA ASN A 244 4.39 9.70 7.86
C ASN A 244 4.68 8.48 6.96
N SER A 245 4.39 7.27 7.44
CA SER A 245 4.50 6.06 6.62
C SER A 245 3.48 6.06 5.50
N ALA A 246 2.22 6.43 5.78
CA ALA A 246 1.20 6.61 4.75
C ALA A 246 1.64 7.62 3.69
N TYR A 247 2.05 8.82 4.12
CA TYR A 247 2.53 9.88 3.24
C TYR A 247 3.73 9.45 2.39
N ARG A 248 4.73 8.80 3.00
CA ARG A 248 5.92 8.37 2.27
C ARG A 248 5.56 7.35 1.18
N GLU A 249 4.76 6.35 1.51
CA GLU A 249 4.46 5.26 0.57
C GLU A 249 3.47 5.64 -0.53
N THR A 250 2.59 6.63 -0.30
CA THR A 250 1.60 7.03 -1.30
C THR A 250 1.95 8.35 -1.99
N ILE A 251 2.59 9.30 -1.33
CA ILE A 251 2.90 10.62 -1.92
C ILE A 251 4.33 10.63 -2.46
N THR A 252 5.31 10.26 -1.64
CA THR A 252 6.72 10.34 -2.08
C THR A 252 7.12 9.23 -3.07
N ALA A 253 6.25 8.22 -3.24
CA ALA A 253 6.40 7.21 -4.28
C ALA A 253 6.18 7.75 -5.71
N HIS A 254 5.71 9.00 -5.85
CA HIS A 254 5.52 9.71 -7.12
C HIS A 254 6.49 10.90 -7.25
N PRO A 255 7.81 10.65 -7.36
CA PRO A 255 8.80 11.72 -7.48
C PRO A 255 8.67 12.54 -8.78
N GLU A 256 7.96 12.03 -9.78
CA GLU A 256 7.62 12.71 -11.03
C GLU A 256 6.54 13.79 -10.87
N CYS A 257 5.79 13.76 -9.76
CA CYS A 257 4.68 14.67 -9.54
C CYS A 257 5.10 15.93 -8.79
N GLU A 258 4.53 17.07 -9.17
CA GLU A 258 4.47 18.24 -8.30
C GLU A 258 3.38 18.01 -7.23
N ILE A 259 3.75 18.19 -5.96
CA ILE A 259 2.87 17.92 -4.81
C ILE A 259 2.35 19.25 -4.27
N THR A 260 1.02 19.37 -4.17
CA THR A 260 0.33 20.50 -3.55
C THR A 260 -0.47 20.01 -2.34
N GLU A 261 -0.16 20.52 -1.15
CA GLU A 261 -0.98 20.29 0.05
C GLU A 261 -2.19 21.22 0.04
N ILE A 262 -3.38 20.67 0.26
CA ILE A 262 -4.63 21.42 0.28
C ILE A 262 -4.99 21.69 1.74
N ALA A 263 -5.10 22.97 2.09
CA ALA A 263 -5.45 23.38 3.44
C ALA A 263 -6.85 22.90 3.81
N LEU A 264 -6.96 22.19 4.92
CA LEU A 264 -8.25 21.82 5.49
C LEU A 264 -8.92 23.08 6.07
N ASN A 265 -10.11 23.39 5.58
CA ASN A 265 -10.95 24.43 6.19
C ASN A 265 -11.70 23.78 7.36
N ASP A 266 -11.20 23.99 8.58
CA ASP A 266 -11.89 23.63 9.83
C ASP A 266 -13.16 24.47 10.07
#